data_AF-X5HLK1-F1
#
_entry.id   AF-X5HLK1-F1
#
_cell.length_a   1.000
_cell.length_b   1.000
_cell.length_c   1.000
_cell.angle_alpha   90.00
_cell.angle_beta   90.00
_cell.angle_gamma   90.00
#
_symmetry.space_group_name_H-M   'P 1'
#
loop_
_entity.id
_entity.type
_entity.pdbx_description
1 polymer ?
#
loop_
_entity_poly.entity_id
_entity_poly.type
_entity_poly.pdbx_seq_one_letter_code
_entity_poly.pdbx_strand_id
1 'polypeptide(L)' 'MASSSLSAVATHVLEFLQQEHQKPRSADELAALLQRDRAEVNRALEELQAAGLVAPEAVSGYGGNDTVWSVTHS' A
#
# COMPACT_ATOMS: atom_id res chain seq x y z
N MET A 1 4.20 -15.31 19.81
CA MET A 1 4.34 -14.07 19.04
C MET A 1 4.11 -14.42 17.59
N ALA A 2 2.93 -14.11 17.05
CA ALA A 2 2.69 -14.32 15.63
C ALA A 2 3.48 -13.22 14.90
N SER A 3 4.67 -13.55 14.39
CA SER A 3 5.16 -12.83 13.23
C SER A 3 4.15 -13.12 12.14
N SER A 4 3.22 -12.20 11.90
CA SER A 4 2.39 -12.23 10.71
C SER A 4 3.35 -12.17 9.54
N SER A 5 3.66 -13.33 8.96
CA SER A 5 4.47 -13.41 7.76
C SER A 5 3.69 -12.70 6.67
N LEU A 6 4.02 -11.43 6.42
CA LEU A 6 3.48 -10.66 5.30
C LEU A 6 3.64 -11.49 4.03
N SER A 7 2.61 -11.48 3.18
CA SER A 7 2.72 -12.08 1.85
C SER A 7 3.92 -11.48 1.08
N ALA A 8 4.49 -12.24 0.14
CA ALA A 8 5.59 -11.74 -0.68
C ALA A 8 5.21 -10.44 -1.42
N VAL A 9 3.95 -10.32 -1.84
CA VAL A 9 3.38 -9.12 -2.45
C VAL A 9 3.34 -7.96 -1.45
N ALA A 10 2.89 -8.18 -0.22
CA ALA A 10 2.90 -7.17 0.84
C ALA A 10 4.31 -6.65 1.14
N THR A 11 5.30 -7.54 1.24
CA THR A 11 6.70 -7.13 1.42
C THR A 11 7.19 -6.26 0.26
N HIS A 12 6.93 -6.67 -0.99
CA HIS A 12 7.31 -5.89 -2.17
C HIS A 12 6.61 -4.52 -2.24
N VAL A 13 5.30 -4.46 -1.93
CA VAL A 13 4.54 -3.21 -1.88
C VAL A 13 5.12 -2.26 -0.82
N LEU A 14 5.44 -2.80 0.36
CA LEU A 14 6.02 -2.02 1.45
C LEU A 14 7.41 -1.50 1.11
N GLU A 15 8.29 -2.33 0.53
CA GLU A 15 9.61 -1.90 0.06
C GLU A 15 9.50 -0.81 -1.00
N PHE A 16 8.57 -0.95 -1.94
CA PHE A 16 8.32 0.05 -2.97
C PHE A 16 7.88 1.39 -2.38
N LEU A 17 6.89 1.38 -1.47
CA LEU A 17 6.41 2.59 -0.79
C LEU A 17 7.49 3.26 0.07
N GLN A 18 8.39 2.47 0.69
CA GLN A 18 9.55 2.99 1.44
C GLN A 18 10.60 3.63 0.52
N GLN A 19 10.87 3.06 -0.65
CA GLN A 19 11.84 3.58 -1.62
C GLN A 19 11.37 4.87 -2.29
N GLU A 20 10.07 4.98 -2.59
CA GLU A 20 9.44 6.14 -3.24
C GLU A 20 9.28 7.37 -2.32
N HIS A 21 10.16 7.51 -1.33
CA HIS A 21 10.15 8.62 -0.35
C HIS A 21 8.80 8.81 0.35
N GLN A 22 8.04 7.71 0.55
CA GLN A 22 6.72 7.71 1.21
C GLN A 22 5.69 8.57 0.51
N LYS A 23 5.83 8.75 -0.80
CA LYS A 23 4.78 9.36 -1.58
C LYS A 23 3.53 8.47 -1.49
N PRO A 24 2.38 9.00 -1.09
CA PRO A 24 1.14 8.23 -1.08
C PRO A 24 0.79 7.79 -2.49
N ARG A 25 0.44 6.51 -2.67
CA ARG A 25 0.12 5.90 -3.98
C ARG A 25 -1.21 5.18 -3.92
N SER A 26 -2.01 5.27 -4.99
CA SER A 26 -3.24 4.48 -5.10
C SER A 26 -2.94 3.00 -5.36
N ALA A 27 -3.84 2.11 -4.96
CA ALA A 27 -3.71 0.67 -5.23
C ALA A 27 -3.60 0.36 -6.74
N ASP A 28 -4.23 1.19 -7.58
CA ASP A 28 -4.16 1.09 -9.04
C ASP A 28 -2.76 1.43 -9.57
N GLU A 29 -2.14 2.50 -9.06
CA GLU A 29 -0.76 2.85 -9.37
C GLU A 29 0.21 1.75 -8.93
N LEU A 30 0.05 1.22 -7.72
CA LEU A 30 0.89 0.14 -7.20
C LEU A 30 0.76 -1.14 -8.04
N ALA A 31 -0.46 -1.49 -8.47
CA ALA A 31 -0.70 -2.60 -9.37
C ALA A 31 0.00 -2.42 -10.73
N ALA A 32 -0.08 -1.22 -11.31
CA ALA A 32 0.59 -0.91 -12.56
C ALA A 32 2.13 -0.90 -12.44
N LEU A 33 2.67 -0.32 -11.37
CA LEU A 33 4.11 -0.20 -11.14
C LEU A 33 4.76 -1.55 -10.81
N LEU A 34 4.09 -2.36 -9.99
CA LEU A 34 4.57 -3.70 -9.62
C LEU A 34 4.23 -4.76 -10.68
N GLN A 35 3.48 -4.40 -11.72
CA GLN A 35 2.96 -5.31 -12.74
C GLN A 35 2.21 -6.50 -12.11
N ARG A 36 1.33 -6.19 -11.16
CA ARG A 36 0.54 -7.16 -10.39
C ARG A 36 -0.94 -6.91 -10.53
N ASP A 37 -1.72 -7.93 -10.22
CA ASP A 37 -3.17 -7.80 -10.17
C ASP A 37 -3.59 -6.85 -9.03
N ARG A 38 -4.54 -5.98 -9.34
CA ARG A 38 -5.10 -5.03 -8.36
C ARG A 38 -5.70 -5.74 -7.15
N ALA A 39 -6.26 -6.94 -7.34
CA ALA A 39 -6.80 -7.74 -6.24
C ALA A 39 -5.69 -8.25 -5.30
N GLU A 40 -4.52 -8.63 -5.84
CA GLU A 40 -3.37 -9.05 -5.05
C GLU A 40 -2.79 -7.86 -4.28
N VAL A 41 -2.67 -6.70 -4.93
CA VAL A 41 -2.18 -5.47 -4.30
C VAL A 41 -3.13 -4.98 -3.21
N ASN A 42 -4.44 -5.02 -3.43
CA ASN A 42 -5.43 -4.68 -2.41
C ASN A 42 -5.29 -5.58 -1.17
N ARG A 43 -5.20 -6.90 -1.36
CA ARG A 43 -4.97 -7.81 -0.24
C ARG A 43 -3.68 -7.51 0.51
N ALA A 44 -2.61 -7.26 -0.23
CA ALA A 44 -1.33 -6.87 0.35
C ALA A 44 -1.43 -5.58 1.19
N LEU A 45 -2.15 -4.58 0.69
CA LEU A 45 -2.39 -3.32 1.42
C LEU A 45 -3.24 -3.54 2.68
N GLU A 46 -4.27 -4.38 2.62
CA GLU A 46 -5.06 -4.78 3.80
C GLU A 46 -4.19 -5.51 4.85
N GLU A 47 -3.29 -6.40 4.42
CA GLU A 47 -2.33 -7.07 5.31
C GLU A 47 -1.38 -6.07 5.98
N LEU A 48 -0.81 -5.15 5.20
CA LEU A 48 0.09 -4.12 5.70
C LEU A 48 -0.62 -3.15 6.65
N GLN A 49 -1.89 -2.83 6.37
CA GLN A 49 -2.73 -2.02 7.25
C GLN A 49 -2.99 -2.72 8.57
N ALA A 50 -3.35 -4.01 8.52
CA ALA A 50 -3.55 -4.83 9.72
C ALA A 50 -2.26 -4.95 10.57
N ALA A 51 -1.10 -4.91 9.91
CA ALA A 51 0.21 -4.86 10.58
C ALA A 51 0.59 -3.45 11.08
N GLY A 52 -0.18 -2.41 10.75
CA GLY A 52 0.11 -1.01 11.12
C GLY A 52 1.25 -0.37 10.35
N LEU A 53 1.68 -0.97 9.23
CA LEU A 53 2.82 -0.52 8.43
C LEU A 53 2.44 0.52 7.38
N VAL A 54 1.19 0.51 6.92
CA VAL A 54 0.64 1.51 5.98
C VAL A 54 -0.70 2.03 6.48
N ALA A 55 -1.04 3.24 6.06
CA ALA A 55 -2.33 3.86 6.33
C ALA A 55 -3.01 4.31 5.02
N PRO A 56 -4.32 4.07 4.86
CA PRO A 56 -5.07 4.67 3.78
C PRO A 56 -5.33 6.15 4.10
N GLU A 57 -5.00 7.01 3.16
CA GLU A 57 -5.30 8.43 3.18
C GLU A 57 -6.32 8.73 2.07
N ALA A 58 -7.40 9.42 2.44
CA ALA A 58 -8.33 9.91 1.46
C ALA A 58 -7.80 11.24 0.92
N VAL A 59 -7.41 11.26 -0.35
CA VAL A 59 -7.04 12.49 -1.05
C VAL A 59 -8.26 13.02 -1.79
N SER A 60 -8.74 14.19 -1.36
CA SER A 60 -9.80 14.92 -2.06
C SER A 60 -9.18 15.77 -3.17
N GLY A 61 -9.23 15.27 -4.41
CA GLY A 61 -8.84 16.01 -5.61
C GLY A 61 -10.02 16.67 -6.32
N TYR A 62 -9.74 17.48 -7.35
CA TYR A 62 -10.73 18.25 -8.14
C TYR A 62 -11.71 17.40 -8.99
N GLY A 63 -11.89 16.11 -8.70
CA GLY A 63 -12.76 15.21 -9.48
C GLY A 63 -13.11 13.87 -8.84
N GLY A 64 -12.74 13.62 -7.57
CA GLY A 64 -13.01 12.36 -6.89
C GLY A 64 -12.32 12.25 -5.53
N ASN A 65 -12.81 11.32 -4.70
CA ASN A 65 -12.10 10.85 -3.51
C ASN A 65 -11.28 9.63 -3.94
N ASP A 66 -9.95 9.78 -4.02
CA ASP A 66 -9.06 8.65 -4.25
C ASP A 66 -8.49 8.17 -2.91
N THR A 67 -8.36 6.85 -2.75
CA THR A 67 -7.70 6.26 -1.58
C THR A 67 -6.27 5.94 -1.95
N VAL A 68 -5.35 6.71 -1.40
CA VAL A 68 -3.92 6.50 -1.51
C VAL A 68 -3.38 5.85 -0.25
N TRP A 69 -2.26 5.15 -0.35
CA TRP A 69 -1.64 4.42 0.73
C TRP A 69 -0.23 4.94 0.95
N SER A 70 0.11 5.25 2.20
CA SER A 70 1.43 5.71 2.62
C SER A 70 1.97 4.85 3.76
N VAL A 71 3.29 4.82 3.91
CA VAL A 71 3.95 4.09 5.00
C VAL A 71 3.73 4.87 6.29
N THR A 72 3.28 4.19 7.34
CA THR A 72 3.16 4.78 8.67
C THR A 72 4.56 4.91 9.27
N HIS A 73 5.07 6.13 9.41
CA HIS A 73 6.26 6.38 10.22
C HIS A 73 5.90 6.18 11.70
N SER A 74 6.41 5.12 12.31
CA SER A 74 6.46 4.96 13.77
C SER A 74 7.65 5.72 14.35
#